data_AF-A0A821KES8-F1
#
_entry.id   AF-A0A821KES8-F1
#
_cell.length_a   1.000
_cell.length_b   1.000
_cell.length_c   1.000
_cell.angle_alpha   90.00
_cell.angle_beta   90.00
_cell.angle_gamma   90.00
#
_symmetry.space_group_name_H-M   'P 1'
#
loop_
_entity.id
_entity.type
_entity.pdbx_description
1 polymer ?
#
loop_
_entity_poly.entity_id
_entity_poly.type
_entity_poly.pdbx_seq_one_letter_code
_entity_poly.pdbx_strand_id
1 'polypeptide(L)' 'PYLDSNQEKMDHWIEIFSRQVGYNLIPLFKFWGFSVSKSTVEVLHGLDVPKITDKFIEIAPERYRI' A
#
# COMPACT_ATOMS: atom_id res chain seq x y z
N PRO A 1 14.39 12.07 -9.48
CA PRO A 1 13.22 12.96 -9.68
C PRO A 1 12.92 13.72 -8.38
N TYR A 2 12.76 15.05 -8.45
CA TYR A 2 12.20 15.80 -7.33
C TYR A 2 10.71 15.48 -7.26
N LEU A 3 10.23 15.06 -6.08
CA LEU A 3 8.81 14.83 -5.81
C LEU A 3 8.31 16.08 -5.10
N ASP A 4 7.36 16.77 -5.72
CA ASP A 4 7.00 18.15 -5.41
C ASP A 4 6.00 18.24 -4.25
N SER A 5 5.33 17.14 -3.90
CA SER A 5 4.41 17.05 -2.77
C SER A 5 4.73 15.90 -1.80
N ASN A 6 4.25 16.02 -0.56
CA ASN A 6 4.32 14.93 0.42
C ASN A 6 3.53 13.70 -0.04
N GLN A 7 2.44 13.91 -0.80
CA GLN A 7 1.65 12.81 -1.35
C GLN A 7 2.45 12.02 -2.40
N GLU A 8 3.11 12.72 -3.33
CA GLU A 8 3.97 12.06 -4.34
C GLU A 8 5.13 11.30 -3.71
N LYS A 9 5.70 11.82 -2.62
CA LYS A 9 6.73 11.11 -1.84
C LYS A 9 6.17 9.84 -1.23
N MET A 10 4.98 9.90 -0.63
CA MET A 10 4.35 8.72 -0.03
C MET A 10 4.00 7.68 -1.08
N ASP A 11 3.39 8.09 -2.19
CA ASP A 11 3.08 7.22 -3.32
C ASP A 11 4.33 6.52 -3.86
N HIS A 12 5.43 7.26 -4.04
CA HIS A 12 6.70 6.70 -4.47
C HIS A 12 7.26 5.66 -3.49
N TRP A 13 7.16 5.92 -2.18
CA TRP A 13 7.57 4.95 -1.16
C TRP A 13 6.72 3.69 -1.20
N ILE A 14 5.40 3.82 -1.32
CA ILE A 14 4.47 2.69 -1.42
C ILE A 14 4.84 1.81 -2.62
N GLU A 15 5.14 2.42 -3.77
CA GLU A 15 5.58 1.71 -4.97
C GLU A 15 6.91 0.98 -4.78
N ILE A 16 7.92 1.66 -4.23
CA ILE A 16 9.23 1.07 -3.97
C ILE A 16 9.11 -0.13 -3.03
N PHE A 17 8.44 0.04 -1.89
CA PHE A 17 8.30 -1.05 -0.92
C PHE A 17 7.53 -2.23 -1.50
N SER A 18 6.44 -1.97 -2.21
CA SER A 18 5.64 -3.02 -2.84
C SER A 18 6.46 -3.82 -3.86
N ARG A 19 7.25 -3.14 -4.69
CA ARG A 19 8.14 -3.80 -5.67
C ARG A 19 9.27 -4.58 -5.00
N GLN A 20 9.86 -4.03 -3.95
CA GLN A 20 10.99 -4.65 -3.26
C GLN A 20 10.58 -5.92 -2.51
N VAL A 21 9.40 -5.94 -1.89
CA VAL A 21 8.86 -7.11 -1.19
C VAL A 21 8.14 -8.06 -2.14
N GLY A 22 7.78 -7.59 -3.35
CA GLY A 22 7.11 -8.38 -4.39
C GLY A 22 5.61 -8.54 -4.18
N TYR A 23 4.99 -7.69 -3.37
CA TYR A 23 3.57 -7.74 -3.02
C TYR A 23 2.93 -6.35 -3.08
N ASN A 24 1.64 -6.30 -3.35
CA ASN A 24 0.85 -5.08 -3.30
C ASN A 24 0.55 -4.69 -1.85
N LEU A 25 1.28 -3.71 -1.33
CA LEU A 25 1.16 -3.27 0.07
C LEU A 25 0.08 -2.20 0.28
N ILE A 26 -0.67 -1.79 -0.76
CA ILE A 26 -1.70 -0.75 -0.65
C ILE A 26 -2.68 -0.99 0.51
N PRO A 27 -3.21 -2.22 0.74
CA PRO A 27 -4.11 -2.45 1.86
C PRO A 27 -3.48 -2.17 3.22
N LEU A 28 -2.19 -2.45 3.40
CA LEU A 28 -1.46 -2.17 4.63
C LEU A 28 -1.28 -0.67 4.86
N PHE A 29 -0.91 0.08 3.82
CA PHE A 29 -0.77 1.53 3.92
C PHE A 29 -2.13 2.21 4.20
N LYS A 30 -3.21 1.74 3.57
CA LYS A 30 -4.58 2.19 3.89
C LYS A 30 -4.97 1.86 5.33
N PHE A 31 -4.63 0.67 5.83
CA PHE A 31 -4.88 0.27 7.22
C PHE A 31 -4.22 1.23 8.23
N TRP A 32 -3.00 1.70 7.92
CA TRP A 32 -2.28 2.70 8.71
C TRP A 32 -2.74 4.15 8.48
N GLY A 33 -3.75 4.38 7.64
CA GLY A 33 -4.34 5.69 7.40
C GLY A 33 -3.62 6.55 6.37
N PHE A 34 -2.74 5.97 5.55
CA PHE A 34 -2.13 6.70 4.45
C PHE A 34 -3.09 6.81 3.26
N SER A 35 -3.18 8.02 2.70
CA SER A 35 -3.81 8.26 1.41
C SER A 35 -2.95 7.69 0.29
N VAL A 36 -3.56 6.97 -0.64
CA VAL A 36 -2.89 6.37 -1.80
C VAL A 36 -3.55 6.93 -3.06
N SER A 37 -2.75 7.45 -4.00
CA SER A 37 -3.28 7.97 -5.26
C SER A 37 -3.74 6.86 -6.20
N LYS A 38 -4.62 7.23 -7.15
CA LYS A 38 -5.12 6.30 -8.17
C LYS A 38 -4.01 5.76 -9.07
N SER A 39 -3.02 6.59 -9.42
CA SER A 39 -1.87 6.17 -10.23
C SER A 39 -1.09 5.05 -9.56
N THR A 40 -0.83 5.14 -8.26
CA THR A 40 -0.12 4.09 -7.52
C THR A 40 -0.94 2.79 -7.44
N VAL A 41 -2.27 2.89 -7.35
CA VAL A 41 -3.16 1.71 -7.44
C VAL A 41 -3.00 0.99 -8.79
N GLU A 42 -2.99 1.74 -9.90
CA GLU A 42 -2.82 1.16 -11.24
C GLU A 42 -1.44 0.52 -11.41
N VAL A 43 -0.38 1.16 -10.91
CA VAL A 43 1.00 0.65 -11.00
C VAL A 43 1.16 -0.68 -10.25
N LEU A 44 0.48 -0.85 -9.12
CA LEU A 44 0.62 -2.03 -8.26
C LEU A 44 -0.46 -3.09 -8.48
N HIS A 45 -1.41 -2.87 -9.40
CA HIS A 45 -2.51 -3.81 -9.69
C HIS A 45 -2.02 -5.20 -10.13
N GLY A 46 -0.83 -5.28 -10.74
CA GLY A 46 -0.24 -6.54 -11.17
C GLY A 46 0.47 -7.36 -10.07
N LEU A 47 0.60 -6.82 -8.86
CA LEU A 47 1.19 -7.53 -7.73
C LEU A 47 0.11 -8.18 -6.87
N ASP A 48 0.39 -9.39 -6.38
CA ASP A 48 -0.49 -10.07 -5.43
C ASP A 48 -0.54 -9.30 -4.11
N VAL A 49 -1.72 -9.23 -3.50
CA VAL A 49 -1.88 -8.69 -2.14
C VAL A 49 -1.34 -9.73 -1.15
N PRO A 50 -0.47 -9.34 -0.20
CA PRO A 50 0.07 -10.30 0.74
C PRO A 50 -1.04 -10.88 1.60
N LYS A 51 -1.00 -12.19 1.85
CA LYS A 51 -1.87 -12.83 2.84
C LYS A 51 -1.26 -12.60 4.22
N ILE A 52 -1.54 -11.45 4.81
CA ILE A 52 -1.07 -11.13 6.15
C ILE A 52 -1.92 -11.93 7.14
N THR A 53 -1.35 -13.00 7.70
CA THR A 53 -1.97 -13.86 8.73
C THR A 53 -1.59 -13.43 10.14
N ASP A 54 -1.13 -12.19 10.29
CA ASP A 54 -0.64 -11.67 11.56
C ASP A 54 -1.81 -11.29 12.48
N LYS A 55 -1.68 -11.58 13.78
CA LYS A 55 -2.74 -11.39 14.80
C LYS A 55 -3.27 -9.94 14.86
N PHE A 56 -2.50 -8.99 14.35
CA PHE A 56 -2.88 -7.58 14.28
C PHE A 56 -4.03 -7.29 13.31
N ILE A 57 -4.23 -8.10 12.26
CA ILE A 57 -5.34 -7.94 11.32
C ILE A 57 -6.63 -8.59 11.86
N GLU A 58 -6.51 -9.58 12.74
CA GLU A 58 -7.67 -10.15 13.44
C GLU A 58 -8.36 -9.13 14.36
N ILE A 59 -7.65 -8.08 14.80
CA ILE A 59 -8.17 -7.04 15.69
C ILE A 59 -9.10 -6.06 14.96
N ALA A 60 -8.90 -5.84 13.65
CA ALA A 60 -9.69 -4.90 12.84
C ALA A 60 -9.82 -5.35 11.37
N PRO A 61 -10.50 -6.49 11.12
CA PRO A 61 -10.61 -7.10 9.79
C PRO A 61 -11.38 -6.25 8.78
N GLU A 62 -12.27 -5.36 9.23
CA GLU A 62 -13.03 -4.44 8.39
C GLU A 62 -12.15 -3.43 7.65
N ARG A 63 -10.99 -3.08 8.20
CA ARG A 63 -10.04 -2.15 7.57
C ARG A 63 -9.18 -2.81 6.50
N TYR A 64 -9.23 -4.14 6.39
CA TYR A 64 -8.46 -4.92 5.42
C TYR A 64 -9.27 -5.28 4.16
N ARG A 65 -10.60 -5.10 4.18
CA ARG A 65 -11.42 -5.34 2.99
C ARG A 65 -11.28 -4.19 2.01
N ILE A 66 -10.89 -4.54 0.79
CA ILE A 66 -10.77 -3.66 -0.39
C ILE A 66 -12.16 -3.25 -0.86
#